data_AF-A0A1D2VBV4-F1
#
_entry.id   AF-A0A1D2VBV4-F1
#
_cell.length_a   1.000
_cell.length_b   1.000
_cell.length_c   1.000
_cell.angle_alpha   90.00
_cell.angle_beta   90.00
_cell.angle_gamma   90.00
#
_symmetry.space_group_name_H-M   'P 1'
#
loop_
_entity.id
_entity.type
_entity.pdbx_description
1 polymer ?
#
loop_
_entity_poly.entity_id
_entity_poly.type
_entity_poly.pdbx_seq_one_letter_code
_entity_poly.pdbx_strand_id
1 'polypeptide(L)'
;MINKIIIKENGKENGNKHSSNENSENKDNNHNKDNNHNNHKISSQIALINTAIDDTANSVNLSSLGKFFLASFFDMPFSKVLNKVNEIVSRDYTTQGADELLEALYNELGVEREFGTEILTNCCGDLSLIPKYIKYVLVTGINPPENVSGIWTREDDERLRRVEEYEINNSINTINNTINNGNDNTINCIDMDRLLKKHGHERIELRKNFMNNI
;
A
#
# COMPACT_ATOMS: atom_id res chain seq x y z
N MET A 1 -15.42 8.93 7.35
CA MET A 1 -14.66 10.13 6.96
C MET A 1 -13.31 9.62 6.47
N ILE A 2 -13.06 9.69 5.17
CA ILE A 2 -11.78 9.28 4.57
C ILE A 2 -10.89 10.52 4.59
N ASN A 3 -9.79 10.47 5.31
CA ASN A 3 -8.82 11.57 5.37
C ASN A 3 -8.14 11.72 4.00
N LYS A 4 -8.01 12.97 3.53
CA LYS A 4 -7.45 13.31 2.22
C LYS A 4 -5.98 12.87 2.14
N ILE A 5 -5.71 11.75 1.48
CA ILE A 5 -4.37 11.36 1.07
C ILE A 5 -3.98 12.26 -0.11
N ILE A 6 -2.99 13.13 0.09
CA ILE A 6 -2.46 14.01 -0.97
C ILE A 6 -1.44 13.21 -1.80
N ILE A 7 -1.73 13.00 -3.08
CA ILE A 7 -0.80 12.41 -4.06
C ILE A 7 0.18 13.47 -4.56
N LYS A 8 1.46 13.10 -4.74
CA LYS A 8 2.45 13.95 -5.43
C LYS A 8 2.34 13.82 -6.95
N GLU A 9 2.08 14.92 -7.65
CA GLU A 9 2.00 14.98 -9.12
C GLU A 9 3.38 14.86 -9.79
N ASN A 10 3.41 14.15 -10.93
CA ASN A 10 4.48 14.23 -11.94
C ASN A 10 3.92 14.99 -13.15
N GLY A 11 4.62 16.00 -13.64
CA GLY A 11 4.16 16.80 -14.79
C GLY A 11 4.54 16.20 -16.14
N LYS A 12 3.58 16.09 -17.07
CA LYS A 12 3.50 16.85 -18.35
C LYS A 12 2.50 16.28 -19.37
N GLU A 13 1.57 17.15 -19.75
CA GLU A 13 1.05 17.49 -21.10
C GLU A 13 0.45 16.45 -22.07
N ASN A 14 -0.88 16.64 -22.25
CA ASN A 14 -1.66 16.74 -23.50
C ASN A 14 -2.01 15.49 -24.33
N GLY A 15 -3.33 15.28 -24.56
CA GLY A 15 -3.79 14.68 -25.83
C GLY A 15 -5.17 14.00 -25.94
N ASN A 16 -6.27 14.75 -25.80
CA ASN A 16 -7.51 14.70 -26.62
C ASN A 16 -8.30 13.38 -26.94
N LYS A 17 -9.60 13.42 -26.55
CA LYS A 17 -10.85 13.23 -27.34
C LYS A 17 -11.57 11.87 -27.51
N HIS A 18 -12.88 11.99 -27.21
CA HIS A 18 -14.10 11.36 -27.79
C HIS A 18 -14.48 9.93 -27.37
N SER A 19 -15.75 9.52 -27.25
CA SER A 19 -17.10 10.12 -27.07
C SER A 19 -18.09 8.96 -27.22
N SER A 20 -19.06 8.80 -26.28
CA SER A 20 -20.46 8.30 -26.47
C SER A 20 -20.70 6.91 -27.13
N ASN A 21 -21.75 6.10 -26.90
CA ASN A 21 -23.05 6.25 -26.22
C ASN A 21 -23.74 4.86 -26.08
N GLU A 22 -24.60 4.74 -25.06
CA GLU A 22 -25.96 4.14 -25.02
C GLU A 22 -26.29 2.62 -25.19
N ASN A 23 -27.02 2.13 -24.15
CA ASN A 23 -28.28 1.34 -24.12
C ASN A 23 -28.25 -0.13 -24.63
N SER A 24 -28.96 -1.14 -24.09
CA SER A 24 -30.22 -1.20 -23.32
C SER A 24 -30.43 -2.56 -22.60
N GLU A 25 -31.20 -2.53 -21.50
CA GLU A 25 -32.31 -3.44 -21.12
C GLU A 25 -32.16 -4.95 -20.76
N ASN A 26 -32.55 -5.24 -19.50
CA ASN A 26 -33.52 -6.24 -19.00
C ASN A 26 -33.32 -7.77 -19.22
N LYS A 27 -33.15 -8.54 -18.12
CA LYS A 27 -34.24 -9.25 -17.40
C LYS A 27 -33.71 -10.28 -16.40
N ASP A 28 -34.48 -10.45 -15.33
CA ASP A 28 -34.37 -11.42 -14.25
C ASP A 28 -34.06 -12.86 -14.69
N ASN A 29 -33.25 -13.59 -13.91
CA ASN A 29 -33.70 -14.84 -13.29
C ASN A 29 -32.71 -15.35 -12.24
N ASN A 30 -33.27 -15.59 -11.06
CA ASN A 30 -32.68 -16.10 -9.85
C ASN A 30 -32.50 -17.62 -9.96
N HIS A 31 -31.28 -18.16 -9.90
CA HIS A 31 -31.07 -19.58 -9.58
C HIS A 31 -29.77 -19.81 -8.79
N ASN A 32 -29.99 -20.06 -7.50
CA ASN A 32 -29.04 -20.34 -6.45
C ASN A 32 -28.29 -21.66 -6.73
N LYS A 33 -27.06 -21.61 -7.28
CA LYS A 33 -26.20 -22.81 -7.48
C LYS A 33 -24.68 -22.55 -7.60
N ASP A 34 -24.16 -21.42 -7.12
CA ASP A 34 -22.79 -20.98 -7.49
C ASP A 34 -21.66 -21.27 -6.49
N ASN A 35 -21.95 -21.84 -5.32
CA ASN A 35 -20.90 -21.97 -4.29
C ASN A 35 -19.88 -23.10 -4.52
N ASN A 36 -20.13 -24.03 -5.44
CA ASN A 36 -19.23 -25.17 -5.67
C ASN A 36 -18.35 -25.02 -6.93
N HIS A 37 -18.75 -24.15 -7.86
CA HIS A 37 -17.98 -23.91 -9.09
C HIS A 37 -16.78 -22.99 -8.83
N ASN A 38 -16.93 -22.04 -7.90
CA ASN A 38 -15.86 -21.12 -7.50
C ASN A 38 -14.68 -21.84 -6.82
N ASN A 39 -14.94 -22.83 -5.96
CA ASN A 39 -13.89 -23.59 -5.29
C ASN A 39 -13.08 -24.47 -6.25
N HIS A 40 -13.72 -25.04 -7.27
CA HIS A 40 -13.03 -25.85 -8.27
C HIS A 40 -12.20 -24.98 -9.23
N LYS A 41 -12.69 -23.77 -9.57
CA LYS A 41 -11.99 -22.82 -10.43
C LYS A 41 -10.72 -22.27 -9.74
N ILE A 42 -10.84 -21.89 -8.47
CA ILE A 42 -9.70 -21.50 -7.61
C ILE A 42 -8.67 -22.62 -7.53
N SER A 43 -9.10 -23.87 -7.30
CA SER A 43 -8.20 -25.03 -7.22
C SER A 43 -7.44 -25.31 -8.53
N SER A 44 -8.11 -25.16 -9.68
CA SER A 44 -7.45 -25.31 -11.00
C SER A 44 -6.52 -24.15 -11.36
N GLN A 45 -6.79 -22.92 -10.88
CA GLN A 45 -5.94 -21.76 -11.10
C GLN A 45 -4.69 -21.78 -10.20
N ILE A 46 -4.80 -22.30 -8.97
CA ILE A 46 -3.66 -22.56 -8.07
C ILE A 46 -2.63 -23.50 -8.72
N ALA A 47 -3.07 -24.52 -9.46
CA ALA A 47 -2.18 -25.45 -10.16
C ALA A 47 -1.39 -24.80 -11.32
N LEU A 48 -2.00 -23.84 -12.04
CA LEU A 48 -1.37 -23.11 -13.14
C LEU A 48 -0.39 -22.03 -12.64
N ILE A 49 -0.63 -21.47 -11.45
CA ILE A 49 0.28 -20.49 -10.83
C ILE A 49 1.50 -21.18 -10.23
N ASN A 50 1.33 -22.35 -9.61
CA ASN A 50 2.44 -23.16 -9.09
C ASN A 50 3.40 -23.65 -10.19
N THR A 51 2.96 -23.73 -11.45
CA THR A 51 3.82 -24.11 -12.58
C THR A 51 4.54 -22.93 -13.23
N ALA A 52 4.18 -21.68 -12.89
CA ALA A 52 4.91 -20.48 -13.31
C ALA A 52 5.94 -19.99 -12.27
N ILE A 53 5.99 -20.64 -11.10
CA ILE A 53 6.93 -20.38 -10.01
C ILE A 53 7.92 -21.55 -9.93
N ASP A 54 8.83 -21.60 -10.90
CA ASP A 54 10.13 -22.31 -10.82
C ASP A 54 11.14 -21.27 -11.33
N ASP A 55 12.12 -20.75 -10.60
CA ASP A 55 12.84 -21.26 -9.44
C ASP A 55 12.94 -20.19 -8.33
N THR A 56 12.92 -20.60 -7.06
CA THR A 56 13.33 -19.83 -5.84
C THR A 56 12.38 -18.80 -5.20
N ALA A 57 11.08 -19.07 -5.08
CA ALA A 57 10.28 -18.37 -4.08
C ALA A 57 9.39 -19.35 -3.31
N ASN A 58 9.57 -19.36 -1.98
CA ASN A 58 8.78 -20.10 -1.00
C ASN A 58 7.29 -20.11 -1.35
N SER A 59 6.63 -21.24 -1.10
CA SER A 59 5.18 -21.43 -1.29
C SER A 59 4.38 -20.33 -0.59
N VAL A 60 4.11 -19.23 -1.28
CA VAL A 60 3.25 -18.17 -0.77
C VAL A 60 1.88 -18.80 -0.62
N ASN A 61 1.34 -18.77 0.59
CA ASN A 61 0.01 -19.29 0.84
C ASN A 61 -1.00 -18.33 0.19
N LEU A 62 -1.41 -18.62 -1.04
CA LEU A 62 -2.35 -17.81 -1.81
C LEU A 62 -3.67 -17.57 -1.05
N SER A 63 -4.06 -18.48 -0.16
CA SER A 63 -5.22 -18.31 0.72
C SER A 63 -5.08 -17.08 1.61
N SER A 64 -3.87 -16.79 2.10
CA SER A 64 -3.61 -15.58 2.90
C SER A 64 -3.56 -14.28 2.07
N LEU A 65 -3.44 -14.38 0.74
CA LEU A 65 -3.48 -13.24 -0.17
C LEU A 65 -4.90 -12.87 -0.61
N GLY A 66 -5.87 -13.78 -0.50
CA GLY A 66 -7.25 -13.56 -0.94
C GLY A 66 -7.98 -12.42 -0.23
N LYS A 67 -7.45 -11.91 0.89
CA LYS A 67 -7.95 -10.71 1.58
C LYS A 67 -7.43 -9.38 0.99
N PHE A 68 -6.43 -9.45 0.12
CA PHE A 68 -5.77 -8.28 -0.48
C PHE A 68 -6.16 -8.09 -1.94
N PHE A 69 -6.62 -9.16 -2.60
CA PHE A 69 -6.87 -9.19 -4.02
C PHE A 69 -8.19 -9.91 -4.33
N LEU A 70 -8.95 -9.34 -5.26
CA LEU A 70 -10.12 -9.96 -5.87
C LEU A 70 -9.72 -11.20 -6.67
N ALA A 71 -10.69 -12.10 -6.91
CA ALA A 71 -10.48 -13.27 -7.76
C ALA A 71 -9.95 -12.90 -9.16
N SER A 72 -10.42 -11.79 -9.73
CA SER A 72 -10.00 -11.28 -11.04
C SER A 72 -8.50 -10.95 -11.12
N PHE A 73 -7.86 -10.63 -10.00
CA PHE A 73 -6.40 -10.41 -9.94
C PHE A 73 -5.63 -11.66 -10.38
N PHE A 74 -6.09 -12.84 -9.97
CA PHE A 74 -5.42 -14.11 -10.23
C PHE A 74 -5.68 -14.66 -11.64
N ASP A 75 -6.64 -14.08 -12.37
CA ASP A 75 -6.83 -14.37 -13.79
C ASP A 75 -5.73 -13.71 -14.65
N MET A 76 -4.99 -12.72 -14.13
CA MET A 76 -3.89 -12.06 -14.82
C MET A 76 -2.58 -12.86 -14.68
N PRO A 77 -1.83 -13.09 -15.78
CA PRO A 77 -0.50 -13.69 -15.68
C PRO A 77 0.43 -12.86 -14.80
N PHE A 78 1.14 -13.51 -13.88
CA PHE A 78 2.05 -12.84 -12.93
C PHE A 78 3.07 -11.92 -13.62
N SER A 79 3.58 -12.33 -14.79
CA SER A 79 4.51 -11.54 -15.61
C SER A 79 3.91 -10.22 -16.14
N LYS A 80 2.58 -10.10 -16.17
CA LYS A 80 1.85 -8.89 -16.59
C LYS A 80 1.38 -8.02 -15.43
N VAL A 81 1.22 -8.59 -14.23
CA VAL A 81 0.75 -7.87 -13.03
C VAL A 81 1.58 -6.63 -12.77
N LEU A 82 2.92 -6.76 -12.71
CA LEU A 82 3.79 -5.60 -12.45
C LEU A 82 3.76 -4.56 -13.57
N ASN A 83 3.61 -4.97 -14.83
CA ASN A 83 3.45 -4.04 -15.94
C ASN A 83 2.14 -3.25 -15.80
N LYS A 84 1.05 -3.92 -15.40
CA LYS A 84 -0.24 -3.26 -15.18
C LYS A 84 -0.19 -2.32 -13.97
N VAL A 85 0.46 -2.72 -12.88
CA VAL A 85 0.67 -1.82 -11.72
C VAL A 85 1.43 -0.57 -12.18
N ASN A 86 2.54 -0.73 -12.90
CA ASN A 86 3.33 0.40 -13.41
C ASN A 86 2.52 1.30 -14.34
N GLU A 87 1.69 0.72 -15.23
CA GLU A 87 0.80 1.47 -16.10
C GLU A 87 -0.19 2.32 -15.28
N ILE A 88 -0.85 1.74 -14.27
CA ILE A 88 -1.81 2.44 -13.41
C ILE A 88 -1.12 3.59 -12.68
N VAL A 89 -0.03 3.33 -11.95
CA VAL A 89 0.61 4.35 -11.09
C VAL A 89 1.31 5.47 -11.87
N SER A 90 1.53 5.29 -13.18
CA SER A 90 2.13 6.30 -14.06
C SER A 90 1.11 7.24 -14.70
N ARG A 91 -0.19 7.06 -14.43
CA ARG A 91 -1.25 7.92 -14.96
C ARG A 91 -1.24 9.28 -14.27
N ASP A 92 -1.76 10.26 -14.99
CA ASP A 92 -2.04 11.58 -14.42
C ASP A 92 -3.31 11.49 -13.57
N TYR A 93 -3.13 11.69 -12.26
CA TYR A 93 -4.22 11.71 -11.28
C TYR A 93 -4.53 13.15 -10.88
N THR A 94 -5.81 13.52 -10.81
CA THR A 94 -6.22 14.91 -10.52
C THR A 94 -6.14 15.23 -9.02
N THR A 95 -6.68 16.38 -8.60
CA THR A 95 -6.81 16.76 -7.17
C THR A 95 -7.62 15.78 -6.30
N GLN A 96 -8.39 14.85 -6.91
CA GLN A 96 -9.06 13.71 -6.26
C GLN A 96 -8.31 12.39 -6.46
N GLY A 97 -7.03 12.48 -6.83
CA GLY A 97 -6.26 11.40 -7.43
C GLY A 97 -6.17 10.11 -6.63
N ALA A 98 -6.31 10.17 -5.30
CA ALA A 98 -6.32 8.98 -4.45
C ALA A 98 -7.50 8.06 -4.77
N ASP A 99 -8.70 8.61 -4.91
CA ASP A 99 -9.89 7.81 -5.18
C ASP A 99 -9.85 7.24 -6.60
N GLU A 100 -9.41 8.03 -7.58
CA GLU A 100 -9.21 7.60 -8.97
C GLU A 100 -8.18 6.48 -9.08
N LEU A 101 -7.05 6.58 -8.36
CA LEU A 101 -6.03 5.54 -8.30
C LEU A 101 -6.54 4.27 -7.63
N LEU A 102 -7.22 4.40 -6.48
CA LEU A 102 -7.79 3.25 -5.77
C LEU A 102 -8.85 2.54 -6.62
N GLU A 103 -9.65 3.31 -7.37
CA GLU A 103 -10.62 2.76 -8.30
C GLU A 103 -9.95 2.03 -9.47
N ALA A 104 -8.88 2.57 -10.05
CA ALA A 104 -8.12 1.90 -11.10
C ALA A 104 -7.46 0.60 -10.59
N LEU A 105 -6.86 0.63 -9.40
CA LEU A 105 -6.28 -0.56 -8.75
C LEU A 105 -7.35 -1.62 -8.49
N TYR A 106 -8.54 -1.23 -8.05
CA TYR A 106 -9.64 -2.14 -7.77
C TYR A 106 -10.25 -2.74 -9.05
N ASN A 107 -10.67 -1.90 -10.00
CA ASN A 107 -11.41 -2.33 -11.18
C ASN A 107 -10.53 -3.04 -12.22
N GLU A 108 -9.28 -2.59 -12.42
CA GLU A 108 -8.45 -3.08 -13.53
C GLU A 108 -7.42 -4.11 -13.11
N LEU A 109 -6.97 -4.06 -11.86
CA LEU A 109 -5.97 -4.99 -11.35
C LEU A 109 -6.60 -5.99 -10.37
N GLY A 110 -7.68 -5.63 -9.68
CA GLY A 110 -8.30 -6.47 -8.66
C GLY A 110 -7.65 -6.33 -7.29
N VAL A 111 -7.11 -5.17 -6.94
CA VAL A 111 -6.59 -4.86 -5.60
C VAL A 111 -7.74 -4.38 -4.72
N GLU A 112 -7.93 -5.01 -3.55
CA GLU A 112 -8.99 -4.58 -2.61
C GLU A 112 -8.79 -3.13 -2.16
N ARG A 113 -9.87 -2.37 -2.00
CA ARG A 113 -9.80 -0.92 -1.74
C ARG A 113 -9.12 -0.60 -0.40
N GLU A 114 -9.40 -1.40 0.61
CA GLU A 114 -8.78 -1.31 1.94
C GLU A 114 -7.28 -1.55 1.83
N PHE A 115 -6.87 -2.55 1.05
CA PHE A 115 -5.47 -2.86 0.83
C PHE A 115 -4.76 -1.75 0.03
N GLY A 116 -5.40 -1.21 -1.02
CA GLY A 116 -4.89 -0.05 -1.75
C GLY A 116 -4.69 1.17 -0.85
N THR A 117 -5.65 1.43 0.05
CA THR A 117 -5.60 2.54 1.02
C THR A 117 -4.45 2.34 2.01
N GLU A 118 -4.25 1.11 2.47
CA GLU A 118 -3.13 0.73 3.33
C GLU A 118 -1.78 0.97 2.64
N ILE A 119 -1.64 0.56 1.37
CA ILE A 119 -0.42 0.80 0.58
C ILE A 119 -0.12 2.31 0.50
N LEU A 120 -1.12 3.12 0.14
CA LEU A 120 -0.93 4.57 0.02
C LEU A 120 -0.52 5.20 1.35
N THR A 121 -1.14 4.75 2.44
CA THR A 121 -0.83 5.21 3.79
C THR A 121 0.60 4.84 4.18
N ASN A 122 1.01 3.60 3.96
CA ASN A 122 2.36 3.12 4.29
C ASN A 122 3.44 3.77 3.43
N CYS A 123 3.12 4.17 2.20
CA CYS A 123 4.04 4.84 1.28
C CYS A 123 4.01 6.38 1.40
N CYS A 124 3.20 6.97 2.29
CA CYS A 124 2.98 8.42 2.35
C CYS A 124 2.55 9.03 1.00
N GLY A 125 1.74 8.31 0.22
CA GLY A 125 1.32 8.73 -1.12
C GLY A 125 2.40 8.67 -2.21
N ASP A 126 3.59 8.12 -1.93
CA ASP A 126 4.66 7.94 -2.92
C ASP A 126 4.32 6.80 -3.90
N LEU A 127 3.77 7.15 -5.07
CA LEU A 127 3.31 6.20 -6.08
C LEU A 127 4.44 5.32 -6.63
N SER A 128 5.69 5.81 -6.61
CA SER A 128 6.85 5.06 -7.10
C SER A 128 7.15 3.79 -6.29
N LEU A 129 6.64 3.72 -5.05
CA LEU A 129 6.81 2.58 -4.16
C LEU A 129 5.72 1.50 -4.31
N ILE A 130 4.57 1.83 -4.90
CA ILE A 130 3.44 0.90 -5.03
C ILE A 130 3.82 -0.37 -5.81
N PRO A 131 4.51 -0.31 -6.96
CA PRO A 131 4.95 -1.52 -7.67
C PRO A 131 5.84 -2.42 -6.81
N LYS A 132 6.77 -1.81 -6.05
CA LYS A 132 7.68 -2.53 -5.16
C LYS A 132 6.94 -3.16 -3.99
N TYR A 133 5.97 -2.46 -3.43
CA TYR A 133 5.12 -2.95 -2.35
C TYR A 133 4.34 -4.18 -2.79
N ILE A 134 3.58 -4.07 -3.88
CA ILE A 134 2.74 -5.16 -4.40
C ILE A 134 3.62 -6.37 -4.75
N LYS A 135 4.75 -6.16 -5.43
CA LYS A 135 5.72 -7.23 -5.73
C LYS A 135 6.17 -7.96 -4.45
N TYR A 136 6.51 -7.22 -3.40
CA TYR A 136 6.98 -7.80 -2.16
C TYR A 136 5.91 -8.66 -1.48
N VAL A 137 4.68 -8.15 -1.38
CA VAL A 137 3.55 -8.90 -0.78
C VAL A 137 3.27 -10.17 -1.60
N LEU A 138 3.30 -10.09 -2.92
CA LEU A 138 3.07 -11.25 -3.78
C LEU A 138 4.14 -12.34 -3.64
N VAL A 139 5.41 -11.95 -3.46
CA VAL A 139 6.54 -12.90 -3.38
C VAL A 139 6.71 -13.46 -1.97
N THR A 140 6.40 -12.69 -0.93
CA THR A 140 6.70 -13.06 0.46
C THR A 140 5.46 -13.41 1.28
N GLY A 141 4.27 -12.97 0.85
CA GLY A 141 3.05 -13.02 1.66
C GLY A 141 3.04 -12.08 2.87
N ILE A 142 4.09 -11.29 3.09
CA ILE A 142 4.23 -10.41 4.24
C ILE A 142 3.72 -9.01 3.88
N ASN A 143 2.80 -8.50 4.69
CA ASN A 143 2.23 -7.15 4.57
C ASN A 143 2.19 -6.46 5.95
N PRO A 144 2.71 -5.23 6.09
CA PRO A 144 3.50 -4.48 5.12
C PRO A 144 4.94 -5.01 4.95
N PRO A 145 5.65 -4.66 3.86
CA PRO A 145 7.09 -4.90 3.72
C PRO A 145 7.91 -4.21 4.83
N GLU A 146 8.53 -4.99 5.71
CA GLU A 146 9.15 -4.44 6.94
C GLU A 146 10.51 -3.77 6.73
N ASN A 147 11.31 -4.23 5.77
CA ASN A 147 12.70 -3.81 5.59
C ASN A 147 12.92 -3.01 4.30
N VAL A 148 11.91 -2.23 3.90
CA VAL A 148 11.95 -1.42 2.68
C VAL A 148 11.90 0.06 3.02
N SER A 149 12.93 0.80 2.58
CA SER A 149 12.96 2.26 2.73
C SER A 149 11.75 2.91 2.05
N GLY A 150 11.12 3.84 2.77
CA GLY A 150 9.92 4.55 2.32
C GLY A 150 8.59 3.82 2.56
N ILE A 151 8.62 2.56 2.99
CA ILE A 151 7.43 1.82 3.43
C ILE A 151 7.40 1.81 4.96
N TRP A 152 6.48 2.59 5.50
CA TRP A 152 6.27 2.77 6.94
C TRP A 152 5.40 1.65 7.48
N THR A 153 5.90 0.98 8.51
CA THR A 153 5.13 0.01 9.28
C THR A 153 4.53 0.68 10.50
N ARG A 154 3.53 0.04 11.11
CA ARG A 154 2.98 0.49 12.40
C ARG A 154 4.07 0.66 13.46
N GLU A 155 5.02 -0.27 13.52
CA GLU A 155 6.12 -0.21 14.47
C GLU A 155 7.05 0.99 14.21
N ASP A 156 7.25 1.38 12.95
CA ASP A 156 7.99 2.61 12.64
C ASP A 156 7.24 3.86 13.11
N ASP A 157 5.91 3.89 12.96
CA ASP A 157 5.08 5.00 13.46
C ASP A 157 5.05 5.07 14.99
N GLU A 158 5.08 3.93 15.69
CA GLU A 158 5.22 3.90 17.16
C GLU A 158 6.60 4.40 17.61
N ARG A 159 7.68 4.02 16.90
CA ARG A 159 9.02 4.56 17.17
C ARG A 159 9.07 6.07 16.97
N LEU A 160 8.49 6.55 15.88
CA LEU A 160 8.50 7.96 15.55
C LEU A 160 7.77 8.78 16.63
N ARG A 161 6.60 8.30 17.08
CA ARG A 161 5.84 8.94 18.18
C ARG A 161 6.62 8.97 19.50
N ARG A 162 7.29 7.89 19.88
CA ARG A 162 8.14 7.88 21.10
C ARG A 162 9.25 8.92 21.04
N VAL A 163 9.89 9.05 19.87
CA VAL A 163 10.94 10.06 19.65
C VAL A 163 10.36 11.47 19.79
N GLU A 164 9.20 11.76 19.18
CA GLU A 164 8.55 13.06 19.26
C GLU A 164 8.08 13.42 20.68
N GLU A 165 7.43 12.49 21.39
CA GLU A 165 6.98 12.69 22.76
C GLU A 165 8.16 13.01 23.69
N TYR A 166 9.29 12.34 23.49
CA TYR A 166 10.50 12.62 24.25
C TYR A 166 11.10 13.99 23.92
N GLU A 167 11.17 14.37 22.64
CA GLU A 167 11.66 15.70 22.21
C GLU A 167 10.80 16.83 22.83
N ILE A 168 9.48 16.66 22.85
CA ILE A 168 8.55 17.60 23.47
C ILE A 168 8.77 17.67 24.99
N ASN A 169 8.83 16.52 25.66
CA ASN A 169 9.01 16.45 27.11
C ASN A 169 10.35 17.05 27.55
N ASN A 170 11.44 16.79 26.82
CA ASN A 170 12.74 17.41 27.11
C ASN A 170 12.72 18.92 26.90
N SER A 171 12.03 19.40 25.87
CA SER A 171 11.88 20.84 25.64
C SER A 171 11.14 21.51 26.80
N ILE A 172 10.05 20.91 27.28
CA ILE A 172 9.28 21.39 28.45
C ILE A 172 10.12 21.35 29.73
N ASN A 173 10.85 20.26 29.97
CA ASN A 173 11.70 20.09 31.16
C ASN A 173 12.87 21.06 31.19
N THR A 174 13.45 21.36 30.02
CA THR A 174 14.49 22.38 29.86
C THR A 174 13.94 23.77 30.19
N ILE A 175 12.73 24.08 29.74
CA ILE A 175 12.03 25.33 30.10
C ILE A 175 11.76 25.39 31.61
N ASN A 176 11.42 24.26 32.23
CA ASN A 176 11.07 24.16 33.64
C ASN A 176 12.26 23.84 34.58
N ASN A 177 13.51 23.87 34.08
CA ASN A 177 14.74 23.58 34.84
C ASN A 177 14.70 22.27 35.67
N THR A 178 13.98 21.24 35.20
CA THR A 178 13.86 19.96 35.93
C THR A 178 14.55 18.85 35.12
N ILE A 179 15.54 18.16 35.71
CA ILE A 179 16.32 17.11 35.02
C ILE A 179 15.65 15.74 35.27
N ASN A 180 15.31 15.03 34.19
CA ASN A 180 14.83 13.64 34.26
C ASN A 180 15.95 12.63 33.89
N ASN A 181 15.89 11.46 34.55
CA ASN A 181 16.97 10.47 34.67
C ASN A 181 17.15 9.51 33.46
N GLY A 182 18.37 9.49 32.91
CA GLY A 182 19.18 8.29 32.55
C GLY A 182 18.69 7.27 31.50
N ASN A 183 17.52 6.65 31.67
CA ASN A 183 17.17 5.42 30.95
C ASN A 183 16.38 5.67 29.65
N ASP A 184 15.44 6.62 29.64
CA ASP A 184 14.61 6.92 28.46
C ASP A 184 15.44 7.53 27.31
N ASN A 185 16.54 8.23 27.64
CA ASN A 185 17.43 8.85 26.66
C ASN A 185 18.06 7.83 25.71
N THR A 186 18.28 6.60 26.18
CA THR A 186 18.98 5.55 25.42
C THR A 186 18.05 4.81 24.46
N ILE A 187 16.77 4.64 24.82
CA ILE A 187 15.79 3.97 23.95
C ILE A 187 15.44 4.87 22.76
N ASN A 188 15.28 6.17 23.00
CA ASN A 188 14.92 7.12 21.95
C ASN A 188 16.04 7.36 20.94
N CYS A 189 17.31 7.35 21.36
CA CYS A 189 18.43 7.45 20.41
C CYS A 189 18.55 6.19 19.53
N ILE A 190 18.23 5.01 20.07
CA ILE A 190 18.19 3.75 19.30
C ILE A 190 17.04 3.76 18.29
N ASP A 191 15.85 4.18 18.71
CA ASP A 191 14.67 4.23 17.82
C ASP A 191 14.89 5.23 16.68
N MET A 192 15.45 6.41 16.97
CA MET A 192 15.78 7.40 15.93
C MET A 192 16.87 6.91 14.98
N ASP A 193 17.94 6.27 15.48
CA ASP A 193 18.99 5.68 14.62
C ASP A 193 18.43 4.63 13.66
N ARG A 194 17.53 3.75 14.16
CA ARG A 194 16.85 2.75 13.32
C ARG A 194 16.00 3.38 12.23
N LEU A 195 15.21 4.40 12.58
CA LEU A 195 14.39 5.13 11.62
C LEU A 195 15.25 5.83 10.57
N LEU A 196 16.33 6.50 10.99
CA LEU A 196 17.26 7.19 10.09
C LEU A 196 17.94 6.22 9.13
N LYS A 197 18.41 5.08 9.64
CA LYS A 197 19.04 4.05 8.81
C LYS A 197 18.08 3.46 7.78
N LYS A 198 16.80 3.30 8.13
CA LYS A 198 15.80 2.72 7.23
C LYS A 198 15.25 3.73 6.22
N HIS A 199 14.83 4.91 6.68
CA HIS A 199 14.05 5.86 5.87
C HIS A 199 14.86 7.10 5.44
N GLY A 200 15.89 7.47 6.19
CA GLY A 200 16.62 8.73 6.01
C GLY A 200 15.85 9.95 6.53
N HIS A 201 16.56 11.07 6.70
CA HIS A 201 16.01 12.29 7.29
C HIS A 201 14.78 12.84 6.55
N GLU A 202 14.86 12.95 5.22
CA GLU A 202 13.79 13.58 4.42
C GLU A 202 12.46 12.85 4.53
N ARG A 203 12.49 11.50 4.52
CA ARG A 203 11.27 10.70 4.62
C ARG A 203 10.70 10.71 6.03
N ILE A 204 11.53 10.83 7.07
CA ILE A 204 11.06 11.00 8.44
C ILE A 204 10.26 12.31 8.55
N GLU A 205 10.81 13.43 8.10
CA GLU A 205 10.11 14.73 8.16
C GLU A 205 8.84 14.72 7.31
N LEU A 206 8.86 14.07 6.15
CA LEU A 206 7.64 13.84 5.37
C LEU A 206 6.60 13.04 6.16
N ARG A 207 7.01 11.98 6.86
CA ARG A 207 6.10 11.14 7.65
C ARG A 207 5.51 11.89 8.82
N LYS A 208 6.30 12.70 9.54
CA LYS A 208 5.81 13.55 10.63
C LYS A 208 4.70 14.47 10.13
N ASN A 209 4.94 15.16 9.02
CA ASN A 209 3.94 16.01 8.39
C ASN A 209 2.70 15.21 7.95
N PHE A 210 2.89 14.01 7.39
CA PHE A 210 1.80 13.13 7.00
C PHE A 210 0.92 12.75 8.20
N MET A 211 1.52 12.28 9.30
CA MET A 211 0.79 11.87 10.51
C MET A 211 0.02 13.01 11.17
N ASN A 212 0.49 14.26 11.07
CA ASN A 212 -0.20 15.43 11.63
C ASN A 212 -1.44 15.88 10.82
N ASN A 213 -1.59 15.40 9.58
CA ASN A 213 -2.65 15.84 8.66
C ASN A 213 -3.74 14.78 8.41
N ILE A 214 -3.74 13.70 9.19
CA ILE A 214 -4.67 12.56 9.12
C ILE A 214 -5.38 12.47 10.47
#